data_AF-A0A3D1EUB0-F1
#
_entry.id   AF-A0A3D1EUB0-F1
#
_cell.length_a   1.000
_cell.length_b   1.000
_cell.length_c   1.000
_cell.angle_alpha   90.00
_cell.angle_beta   90.00
_cell.angle_gamma   90.00
#
_symmetry.space_group_name_H-M   'P 1'
#
loop_
_entity.id
_entity.type
_entity.pdbx_description
1 polymer ?
#
loop_
_entity_poly.entity_id
_entity_poly.type
_entity_poly.pdbx_seq_one_letter_code
_entity_poly.pdbx_strand_id
1 'polypeptide(L)'
;MAKKEHKSKFTISMDAALLRRLDKVCDARNQARSQVIERIVGDQIEKEEGFVKDMENPVLRTVLNAMVNTPGLIHTMAKLVGQNMTDEELDNLRVGAKEQIEYGKARQQLKKNMPEIGKVEPA
;
A
#
# COMPACT_ATOMS: atom_id res chain seq x y z
N MET A 1 5.25 15.03 30.89
CA MET A 1 6.39 14.12 30.65
C MET A 1 6.30 13.64 29.21
N ALA A 2 7.29 13.94 28.37
CA ALA A 2 7.27 13.51 26.96
C ALA A 2 7.55 12.00 26.88
N LYS A 3 6.66 11.24 26.25
CA LYS A 3 6.85 9.81 25.95
C LYS A 3 8.10 9.69 25.07
N LYS A 4 9.14 8.99 25.53
CA LYS A 4 10.27 8.62 24.68
C LYS A 4 9.75 7.67 23.60
N GLU A 5 9.72 8.11 22.35
CA GLU A 5 9.44 7.25 21.21
C GLU A 5 10.56 6.20 21.09
N HIS A 6 10.19 4.93 21.07
CA HIS A 6 11.13 3.83 20.84
C HIS A 6 11.56 3.86 19.37
N LYS A 7 12.80 4.27 19.11
CA LYS A 7 13.38 4.23 17.77
C LYS A 7 14.00 2.87 17.50
N SER A 8 13.36 2.09 16.63
CA SER A 8 13.91 0.82 16.12
C SER A 8 14.92 1.10 15.01
N LYS A 9 16.07 0.41 15.04
CA LYS A 9 17.09 0.47 13.98
C LYS A 9 16.96 -0.74 13.08
N PHE A 10 16.98 -0.53 11.77
CA PHE A 10 16.99 -1.60 10.78
C PHE A 10 18.02 -1.27 9.69
N THR A 11 18.56 -2.31 9.06
CA THR A 11 19.54 -2.18 7.97
C THR A 11 18.89 -2.67 6.68
N ILE A 12 19.06 -1.92 5.60
CA ILE A 12 18.54 -2.26 4.28
C ILE A 12 19.68 -2.26 3.25
N SER A 13 19.63 -3.22 2.35
CA SER A 13 20.48 -3.25 1.16
C SER A 13 19.73 -2.61 0.00
N MET A 14 20.38 -1.71 -0.73
CA MET A 14 19.82 -1.05 -1.90
C MET A 14 20.88 -0.93 -3.00
N ASP A 15 20.44 -0.92 -4.25
CA ASP A 15 21.34 -0.69 -5.37
C ASP A 15 21.86 0.75 -5.38
N ALA A 16 23.03 0.93 -6.01
CA ALA A 16 23.70 2.23 -6.05
C ALA A 16 22.92 3.29 -6.84
N ALA A 17 22.10 2.89 -7.82
CA ALA A 17 21.32 3.84 -8.61
C ALA A 17 20.15 4.42 -7.80
N LEU A 18 19.47 3.58 -7.02
CA LEU A 18 18.41 3.99 -6.11
C LEU A 18 18.97 4.89 -5.00
N LEU A 19 20.12 4.57 -4.42
CA LEU A 19 20.76 5.40 -3.41
C LEU A 19 21.08 6.81 -3.96
N ARG A 20 21.63 6.90 -5.17
CA ARG A 20 21.89 8.19 -5.84
C ARG A 20 20.62 9.00 -6.09
N ARG A 21 19.51 8.33 -6.43
CA ARG A 21 18.21 9.00 -6.61
C ARG A 21 17.69 9.52 -5.28
N LEU A 22 17.82 8.74 -4.20
CA LEU A 22 17.45 9.17 -2.86
C LEU A 22 18.26 10.40 -2.42
N ASP A 23 19.57 10.41 -2.69
CA ASP A 23 20.45 11.55 -2.38
C ASP A 23 19.99 12.83 -3.05
N LYS A 24 19.66 12.77 -4.35
CA LYS A 24 19.11 13.95 -5.06
C LYS A 24 17.84 14.48 -4.42
N VAL A 25 16.97 13.61 -3.90
CA VAL A 25 15.75 14.04 -3.19
C VAL A 25 16.08 14.67 -1.84
N CYS A 26 17.07 14.11 -1.13
CA CYS A 26 17.55 14.66 0.14
C CYS A 26 18.14 16.06 -0.05
N ASP A 27 19.00 16.23 -1.07
CA ASP A 27 19.64 17.49 -1.42
C ASP A 27 18.59 18.54 -1.82
N ALA A 28 17.66 18.18 -2.70
CA ALA A 28 16.59 19.07 -3.15
C ALA A 28 15.68 19.54 -2.01
N ARG A 29 15.56 18.75 -0.93
CA ARG A 29 14.70 19.05 0.22
C ARG A 29 15.46 19.56 1.44
N ASN A 30 16.79 19.64 1.36
CA ASN A 30 17.68 19.96 2.47
C ASN A 30 17.37 19.12 3.73
N GLN A 31 17.22 17.81 3.56
CA GLN A 31 16.81 16.87 4.61
C GLN A 31 17.77 15.70 4.72
N ALA A 32 17.90 15.15 5.93
CA ALA A 32 18.70 13.94 6.15
C ALA A 32 18.03 12.72 5.49
N ARG A 33 18.83 11.78 4.98
CA ARG A 33 18.34 10.51 4.39
C ARG A 33 17.32 9.81 5.27
N SER A 34 17.59 9.73 6.59
CA SER A 34 16.69 9.09 7.55
C SER A 34 15.31 9.74 7.59
N GLN A 35 15.22 11.06 7.56
CA GLN A 35 13.94 11.79 7.57
C GLN A 35 13.16 11.59 6.28
N VAL A 36 13.87 11.57 5.15
CA VAL A 36 13.24 11.31 3.84
C VAL A 36 12.72 9.87 3.77
N ILE A 37 13.50 8.89 4.23
CA ILE A 37 13.09 7.49 4.30
C ILE A 37 11.91 7.32 5.25
N GLU A 38 11.97 7.86 6.46
CA GLU A 38 10.91 7.74 7.47
C GLU A 38 9.59 8.32 6.96
N ARG A 39 9.62 9.49 6.30
CA ARG A 39 8.44 10.06 5.66
C ARG A 39 7.90 9.16 4.54
N ILE A 40 8.76 8.73 3.62
CA ILE A 40 8.32 7.90 2.48
C ILE A 40 7.71 6.59 3.00
N VAL A 41 8.35 5.94 3.97
CA VAL A 41 7.86 4.70 4.55
C VAL A 41 6.56 4.93 5.32
N GLY A 42 6.47 5.96 6.15
CA GLY A 42 5.25 6.31 6.88
C GLY A 42 4.07 6.61 5.96
N ASP A 43 4.26 7.53 5.00
CA ASP A 43 3.22 7.92 4.05
C ASP A 43 2.73 6.74 3.21
N GLN A 44 3.62 5.80 2.85
CA GLN A 44 3.25 4.62 2.07
C GLN A 44 2.60 3.52 2.92
N ILE A 45 3.06 3.31 4.15
CA ILE A 45 2.42 2.35 5.07
C ILE A 45 1.00 2.80 5.38
N GLU A 46 0.77 4.07 5.69
CA GLU A 46 -0.60 4.56 5.98
C GLU A 46 -1.54 4.37 4.79
N LYS A 47 -1.05 4.60 3.57
CA LYS A 47 -1.81 4.35 2.34
C LYS A 47 -2.10 2.88 2.13
N GLU A 48 -1.11 2.02 2.32
CA GLU A 48 -1.28 0.56 2.21
C GLU A 48 -2.21 0.02 3.30
N GLU A 49 -2.12 0.51 4.53
CA GLU A 49 -3.05 0.15 5.62
C GLU A 49 -4.49 0.59 5.30
N GLY A 50 -4.65 1.82 4.80
CA GLY A 50 -5.93 2.32 4.31
C GLY A 50 -6.50 1.45 3.20
N PHE A 51 -5.68 1.14 2.20
CA PHE A 51 -6.06 0.27 1.08
C PHE A 51 -6.43 -1.14 1.54
N VAL A 52 -5.63 -1.75 2.42
CA VAL A 52 -5.92 -3.07 2.99
C VAL A 52 -7.24 -3.05 3.74
N LYS A 53 -7.50 -2.02 4.55
CA LYS A 53 -8.75 -1.84 5.29
C LYS A 53 -9.95 -1.65 4.36
N ASP A 54 -9.78 -0.88 3.29
CA ASP A 54 -10.81 -0.69 2.27
C ASP A 54 -11.10 -2.00 1.53
N MET A 55 -10.08 -2.83 1.29
CA MET A 55 -10.25 -4.16 0.70
C MET A 55 -10.86 -5.20 1.66
N GLU A 56 -10.91 -4.93 2.96
CA GLU A 56 -11.70 -5.71 3.91
C GLU A 56 -13.20 -5.40 3.79
N ASN A 57 -13.59 -4.25 3.23
CA ASN A 57 -14.99 -3.91 2.98
C ASN A 57 -15.55 -4.71 1.78
N PRO A 58 -16.58 -5.54 1.97
CA PRO A 58 -17.12 -6.38 0.92
C PRO A 58 -17.72 -5.58 -0.24
N VAL A 59 -18.25 -4.38 0.01
CA VAL A 59 -18.81 -3.50 -1.02
C VAL A 59 -17.70 -2.97 -1.92
N LEU A 60 -16.64 -2.40 -1.32
CA LEU A 60 -15.49 -1.88 -2.09
C LEU A 60 -14.78 -2.99 -2.86
N ARG A 61 -14.62 -4.17 -2.25
CA ARG A 61 -14.08 -5.35 -2.94
C ARG A 61 -14.93 -5.79 -4.13
N THR A 62 -16.26 -5.74 -4.00
CA THR A 62 -17.17 -6.09 -5.09
C THR A 62 -17.10 -5.07 -6.22
N VAL A 63 -17.06 -3.79 -5.88
CA VAL A 63 -16.92 -2.69 -6.82
C VAL A 63 -15.58 -2.75 -7.57
N LEU A 64 -14.47 -3.00 -6.85
CA LEU A 64 -13.16 -3.19 -7.47
C LEU A 64 -13.16 -4.41 -8.39
N ASN A 65 -13.71 -5.53 -7.93
CA ASN A 65 -13.81 -6.75 -8.75
C ASN A 65 -14.69 -6.53 -10.01
N ALA A 66 -15.75 -5.74 -9.91
CA ALA A 66 -16.58 -5.38 -11.05
C ALA A 66 -15.83 -4.48 -12.05
N MET A 67 -15.05 -3.50 -11.56
CA MET A 67 -14.19 -2.66 -12.40
C MET A 67 -13.13 -3.49 -13.11
N VAL A 68 -12.39 -4.32 -12.38
CA VAL A 68 -11.31 -5.19 -12.90
C VAL A 68 -11.82 -6.21 -13.92
N ASN A 69 -13.09 -6.63 -13.81
CA ASN A 69 -13.68 -7.58 -14.76
C ASN A 69 -14.43 -6.91 -15.92
N THR A 70 -14.55 -5.58 -15.93
CA THR A 70 -15.25 -4.83 -16.98
C THR A 70 -14.29 -3.80 -17.59
N PRO A 71 -13.49 -4.17 -18.62
CA PRO A 71 -12.47 -3.30 -19.20
C PRO A 71 -13.00 -1.93 -19.67
N GLY A 72 -14.22 -1.93 -20.23
CA GLY A 72 -14.88 -0.70 -20.67
C GLY A 72 -15.13 0.29 -19.53
N LEU A 73 -15.37 -0.20 -18.30
CA LEU A 73 -15.70 0.64 -17.15
C LEU A 73 -14.47 1.36 -16.60
N ILE A 74 -13.30 0.71 -16.59
CA ILE A 74 -12.03 1.36 -16.22
C ILE A 74 -11.65 2.40 -17.27
N HIS A 75 -11.81 2.10 -18.56
CA HIS A 75 -11.53 3.05 -19.62
C HIS A 75 -12.45 4.29 -19.56
N THR A 76 -13.73 4.10 -19.26
CA THR A 76 -14.68 5.20 -19.06
C THR A 76 -14.33 6.04 -17.83
N MET A 77 -13.96 5.40 -16.71
CA MET A 77 -13.52 6.10 -15.49
C MET A 77 -12.22 6.88 -15.72
N ALA A 78 -11.22 6.27 -16.37
CA ALA A 78 -9.96 6.94 -16.70
C ALA A 78 -10.21 8.20 -17.55
N LYS A 79 -11.04 8.10 -18.59
CA LYS A 79 -11.47 9.24 -19.41
C LYS A 79 -12.20 10.32 -18.60
N LEU A 80 -13.04 9.93 -17.64
CA LEU A 80 -13.76 10.85 -16.74
C LEU A 80 -12.83 11.66 -15.82
N VAL A 81 -11.72 11.05 -15.39
CA VAL A 81 -10.71 11.70 -14.52
C VAL A 81 -9.60 12.38 -15.36
N GLY A 82 -9.75 12.42 -16.69
CA GLY A 82 -8.80 13.07 -17.60
C GLY A 82 -7.49 12.29 -17.80
N GLN A 83 -7.45 11.01 -17.46
CA GLN A 83 -6.32 10.13 -17.71
C GLN A 83 -6.58 9.26 -18.94
N ASN A 84 -5.66 9.30 -19.90
CA ASN A 84 -5.63 8.35 -21.01
C ASN A 84 -4.74 7.17 -20.61
N MET A 85 -5.36 6.08 -20.16
CA MET A 85 -4.64 4.82 -19.94
C MET A 85 -4.57 4.04 -21.25
N THR A 86 -3.39 3.51 -21.54
CA THR A 86 -3.17 2.55 -22.63
C THR A 86 -3.73 1.17 -22.23
N ASP A 87 -3.99 0.32 -23.23
CA ASP A 87 -4.50 -1.03 -22.99
C ASP A 87 -3.51 -1.89 -22.18
N GLU A 88 -2.21 -1.63 -22.31
CA GLU A 88 -1.15 -2.30 -21.55
C GLU A 88 -1.13 -1.86 -20.07
N GLU A 89 -1.35 -0.57 -19.79
CA GLU A 89 -1.50 -0.08 -18.41
C GLU A 89 -2.76 -0.63 -17.75
N LEU A 90 -3.85 -0.78 -18.51
CA LEU A 90 -5.10 -1.38 -18.05
C LEU A 90 -4.92 -2.86 -17.70
N ASP A 91 -4.18 -3.62 -18.50
CA ASP A 91 -3.95 -5.04 -18.24
C ASP A 91 -3.04 -5.24 -17.03
N ASN A 92 -2.00 -4.41 -16.88
CA ASN A 92 -1.15 -4.39 -15.68
C ASN A 92 -1.94 -4.05 -14.41
N LEU A 93 -2.86 -3.06 -14.50
CA LEU A 93 -3.76 -2.72 -13.40
C LEU A 93 -4.67 -3.90 -13.05
N ARG A 94 -5.14 -4.63 -14.06
CA ARG A 94 -6.04 -5.78 -13.89
C ARG A 94 -5.34 -6.94 -13.19
N VAL A 95 -4.11 -7.26 -13.59
CA VAL A 95 -3.30 -8.32 -12.98
C VAL A 95 -3.00 -7.97 -11.52
N GLY A 96 -2.49 -6.77 -11.26
CA GLY A 96 -2.18 -6.32 -9.88
C GLY A 96 -3.41 -6.27 -8.98
N ALA A 97 -4.56 -5.86 -9.48
CA ALA A 97 -5.79 -5.83 -8.70
C ALA A 97 -6.32 -7.24 -8.37
N LYS A 98 -6.17 -8.22 -9.28
CA LYS A 98 -6.55 -9.61 -8.99
C LYS A 98 -5.70 -10.20 -7.87
N GLU A 99 -4.39 -10.01 -7.93
CA GLU A 99 -3.47 -10.48 -6.87
C GLU A 99 -3.86 -9.88 -5.51
N GLN A 100 -4.13 -8.57 -5.46
CA GLN A 100 -4.55 -7.90 -4.22
C GLN A 100 -5.89 -8.43 -3.66
N ILE A 101 -6.85 -8.76 -4.54
CA ILE A 101 -8.12 -9.37 -4.13
C ILE A 101 -7.89 -10.77 -3.54
N GLU A 102 -7.01 -11.57 -4.14
CA GLU A 102 -6.67 -12.90 -3.63
C GLU A 102 -5.95 -12.83 -2.28
N TYR A 103 -4.96 -11.95 -2.15
CA TYR A 103 -4.31 -11.68 -0.86
C TYR A 103 -5.30 -11.20 0.20
N GLY A 104 -6.25 -10.33 -0.15
CA GLY A 104 -7.32 -9.89 0.77
C GLY A 104 -8.21 -11.04 1.25
N LYS A 105 -8.59 -11.96 0.35
CA LYS A 105 -9.36 -13.17 0.71
C LYS A 105 -8.56 -14.10 1.62
N ALA A 106 -7.29 -14.33 1.33
CA ALA A 106 -6.41 -15.15 2.16
C ALA A 106 -6.26 -14.57 3.58
N ARG A 107 -6.08 -13.25 3.71
CA ARG A 107 -6.01 -12.56 5.02
C ARG A 107 -7.30 -12.71 5.84
N GLN A 108 -8.48 -12.59 5.21
CA GLN A 108 -9.75 -12.80 5.90
C GLN A 108 -9.94 -14.24 6.37
N GLN A 109 -9.54 -15.23 5.57
CA GLN A 109 -9.60 -16.64 5.97
C GLN A 109 -8.63 -16.94 7.13
N LEU A 110 -7.44 -16.36 7.12
CA LEU A 110 -6.48 -16.46 8.22
C LEU A 110 -7.03 -15.83 9.51
N LYS A 111 -7.63 -14.63 9.45
CA LYS A 111 -8.29 -14.02 10.63
C LYS A 111 -9.42 -14.88 11.19
N LYS A 112 -10.20 -15.55 10.33
CA LYS A 112 -11.28 -16.45 10.76
C LYS A 112 -10.76 -17.74 11.43
N ASN A 113 -9.55 -18.15 11.08
CA ASN A 113 -8.92 -19.39 11.57
C ASN A 113 -7.85 -19.18 12.66
N MET A 114 -7.55 -17.93 13.03
CA MET A 114 -6.66 -17.64 14.16
C MET A 114 -7.48 -17.63 15.46
N PRO A 115 -7.12 -18.44 16.48
CA PRO A 115 -7.64 -18.24 17.82
C PRO A 115 -7.21 -16.86 18.34
N GLU A 116 -8.11 -16.15 19.03
CA GLU A 116 -7.82 -14.85 19.65
C GLU A 116 -6.60 -14.96 20.56
N ILE A 117 -5.46 -14.41 20.14
CA ILE A 117 -4.28 -14.30 21.00
C ILE A 117 -4.46 -13.06 21.87
N GLY A 118 -4.82 -13.29 23.15
CA GLY A 118 -4.43 -12.43 24.26
C GLY A 118 -5.40 -11.34 24.68
N LYS A 119 -6.49 -11.71 25.37
CA LYS A 119 -6.87 -10.97 26.59
C LYS A 119 -5.79 -11.27 27.63
N VAL A 120 -4.76 -10.43 27.72
CA VAL A 120 -3.84 -10.47 28.87
C VAL A 120 -4.52 -9.65 29.97
N GLU A 121 -5.16 -10.33 30.90
CA GLU A 121 -5.58 -9.73 32.17
C GLU A 121 -4.33 -9.23 32.92
N PRO A 122 -4.30 -7.98 33.40
CA PRO A 122 -3.23 -7.55 34.28
C PRO A 122 -3.42 -8.20 35.66
N ALA A 123 -2.39 -8.89 36.12
CA ALA A 123 -2.25 -9.37 37.49
C ALA A 123 -2.00 -8.22 38.47
#